data_AF-A0A383CEC8-F1
#
_entry.id   AF-A0A383CEC8-F1
#
_cell.length_a   1.000
_cell.length_b   1.000
_cell.length_c   1.000
_cell.angle_alpha   90.00
_cell.angle_beta   90.00
_cell.angle_gamma   90.00
#
_symmetry.space_group_name_H-M   'P 1'
#
loop_
_entity.id
_entity.type
_entity.pdbx_description
1 polymer ?
#
loop_
_entity_poly.entity_id
_entity_poly.type
_entity_poly.pdbx_seq_one_letter_code
_entity_poly.pdbx_strand_id
1 'polypeptide(L)' 'IGATTDEKFRAFDSSTGELLWEVKVPSAAMSQPMSYMIDGRQYVVIIAAGHQFFYPQKITGDIVAFALPE' A
#
# COMPACT_ATOMS: atom_id res chain seq x y z
N ILE A 1 5.36 0.29 -3.66
CA ILE A 1 5.17 1.75 -3.74
C ILE A 1 3.70 2.06 -3.45
N GLY A 2 3.43 2.81 -2.37
CA GLY A 2 2.08 3.30 -2.03
C GLY A 2 1.93 4.81 -2.17
N ALA A 3 3.03 5.56 -2.17
CA ALA A 3 3.08 7.03 -2.06
C ALA A 3 2.56 7.81 -3.30
N THR A 4 1.41 7.42 -3.82
CA THR A 4 0.74 7.99 -4.99
C THR A 4 -0.68 8.41 -4.63
N THR A 5 -1.25 9.29 -5.46
CA THR A 5 -2.61 9.85 -5.28
C THR A 5 -3.68 9.11 -6.08
N ASP A 6 -3.38 7.92 -6.61
CA ASP A 6 -4.24 7.18 -7.53
C ASP A 6 -4.98 6.00 -6.87
N GLU A 7 -5.02 5.96 -5.53
CA GLU A 7 -5.63 4.89 -4.73
C GLU A 7 -5.02 3.51 -5.01
N LYS A 8 -3.74 3.44 -5.42
CA LYS A 8 -3.10 2.16 -5.74
C LYS A 8 -1.89 1.87 -4.87
N PHE A 9 -1.72 0.59 -4.54
CA PHE A 9 -0.50 0.05 -3.97
C PHE A 9 0.11 -0.96 -4.94
N ARG A 10 1.42 -0.84 -5.20
CA ARG A 10 2.11 -1.58 -6.25
C ARG A 10 3.37 -2.26 -5.75
N ALA A 11 3.70 -3.42 -6.31
CA ALA A 11 4.98 -4.08 -6.16
C ALA A 11 5.70 -4.09 -7.52
N PHE A 12 6.98 -3.77 -7.49
CA PHE A 12 7.83 -3.72 -8.68
C PHE A 12 9.04 -4.63 -8.48
N ASP A 13 9.57 -5.17 -9.57
CA ASP A 13 10.89 -5.78 -9.58
C ASP A 13 11.94 -4.71 -9.28
N SER A 14 12.82 -4.97 -8.31
CA SER A 14 13.81 -3.99 -7.85
C SER A 14 14.94 -3.75 -8.85
N SER A 15 15.19 -4.69 -9.76
CA SER A 15 16.29 -4.63 -10.72
C SER A 15 15.85 -4.01 -12.04
N THR A 16 14.63 -4.32 -12.48
CA THR A 16 14.11 -3.89 -13.79
C THR A 16 13.10 -2.74 -13.68
N GLY A 17 12.46 -2.55 -12.53
CA GLY A 17 11.34 -1.63 -12.37
C GLY A 17 10.04 -2.13 -13.00
N GLU A 18 9.97 -3.40 -13.41
CA GLU A 18 8.74 -4.00 -13.95
C GLU A 18 7.65 -4.06 -12.89
N LEU A 19 6.41 -3.72 -13.26
CA LEU A 19 5.25 -3.84 -12.37
C LEU A 19 4.84 -5.30 -12.23
N LEU A 20 4.98 -5.86 -11.03
CA LEU A 20 4.66 -7.27 -10.74
C LEU A 20 3.25 -7.44 -10.18
N TRP A 21 2.77 -6.45 -9.42
CA TRP A 21 1.46 -6.52 -8.78
C TRP A 21 0.91 -5.13 -8.47
N GLU A 22 -0.41 -4.99 -8.54
CA GLU A 22 -1.13 -3.76 -8.24
C GLU A 22 -2.46 -4.09 -7.56
N VAL A 23 -2.85 -3.29 -6.57
CA VAL A 23 -4.16 -3.36 -5.94
C VAL A 23 -4.73 -1.97 -5.70
N LYS A 24 -6.05 -1.86 -5.79
CA LYS A 24 -6.77 -0.66 -5.37
C LYS A 24 -7.01 -0.68 -3.86
N VAL A 25 -6.75 0.43 -3.20
CA VAL A 25 -6.90 0.60 -1.75
C VAL A 25 -8.01 1.61 -1.43
N PRO A 26 -8.51 1.66 -0.18
CA PRO A 26 -9.64 2.51 0.18
C PRO A 26 -9.41 4.01 -0.04
N SER A 27 -8.17 4.49 0.03
CA SER A 27 -7.79 5.89 -0.24
C SER A 27 -6.35 5.95 -0.78
N ALA A 28 -5.86 7.13 -1.18
CA ALA A 28 -4.47 7.33 -1.57
C ALA A 28 -3.50 6.85 -0.47
N ALA A 29 -2.63 5.91 -0.83
CA ALA A 29 -1.70 5.24 0.07
C ALA A 29 -0.42 6.08 0.32
N MET A 30 -0.58 7.37 0.61
CA MET A 30 0.52 8.33 0.87
C MET A 30 1.28 8.06 2.18
N SER A 31 1.71 6.82 2.39
CA SER A 31 2.47 6.33 3.54
C SER A 31 3.63 5.44 3.08
N GLN A 32 4.59 5.27 3.97
CA GLN A 32 5.66 4.29 3.78
C GLN A 32 5.12 2.90 4.13
N PRO A 33 5.22 1.91 3.22
CA PRO A 33 4.89 0.54 3.57
C PRO A 33 5.87 -0.01 4.61
N MET A 34 5.40 -0.87 5.49
CA MET A 34 6.24 -1.65 6.41
C MET A 34 6.02 -3.15 6.20
N SER A 35 7.01 -3.96 6.57
CA SER A 35 6.85 -5.42 6.61
C SER A 35 7.23 -5.97 7.98
N TYR A 36 6.54 -7.01 8.42
CA TYR A 36 6.86 -7.78 9.63
C TYR A 36 6.47 -9.25 9.45
N MET A 37 6.93 -10.08 10.39
CA MET A 37 6.65 -11.51 10.45
C MET A 37 5.98 -11.86 11.79
N ILE A 38 4.99 -12.73 11.75
CA ILE A 38 4.39 -13.36 12.94
C ILE A 38 4.03 -14.81 12.59
N ASP A 39 4.38 -15.75 13.47
CA ASP A 39 4.09 -17.19 13.30
C ASP A 39 4.47 -17.76 11.92
N GLY A 40 5.61 -17.31 11.37
CA GLY A 40 6.12 -17.77 10.07
C GLY A 40 5.45 -17.14 8.85
N ARG A 41 4.49 -16.22 9.04
CA ARG A 41 3.79 -15.53 7.95
C ARG A 41 4.24 -14.07 7.83
N GLN A 42 4.58 -13.66 6.60
CA GLN A 42 4.98 -12.29 6.28
C GLN A 42 3.76 -11.42 5.97
N TYR A 43 3.79 -10.21 6.51
CA TYR A 43 2.81 -9.18 6.23
C TYR A 43 3.49 -7.95 5.65
N VAL A 44 2.80 -7.30 4.72
CA VAL A 44 3.10 -5.95 4.24
C VAL A 44 1.93 -5.06 4.59
N VAL A 45 2.19 -3.98 5.31
CA VAL A 45 1.15 -3.08 5.82
C VAL A 45 1.35 -1.66 5.31
N ILE A 46 0.23 -1.03 4.97
CA ILE A 46 0.16 0.37 4.55
C ILE A 46 -0.94 1.10 5.30
N ILE A 47 -0.80 2.42 5.38
CA ILE A 47 -1.88 3.32 5.78
C ILE A 47 -2.45 3.95 4.51
N ALA A 48 -3.72 3.70 4.24
CA ALA A 48 -4.47 4.30 3.15
C ALA A 48 -5.36 5.39 3.73
N ALA A 49 -4.80 6.58 3.98
CA ALA A 49 -5.52 7.66 4.65
C ALA A 49 -5.82 8.86 3.74
N GLY A 50 -5.11 9.01 2.62
CA GLY A 50 -5.11 10.28 1.89
C GLY A 50 -4.47 11.42 2.70
N HIS A 51 -4.34 12.59 2.08
CA HIS A 51 -3.74 13.77 2.68
C HIS A 51 -4.57 14.98 2.28
N GLN A 52 -4.98 15.77 3.27
CA GLN A 52 -5.91 16.89 3.09
C GLN A 52 -5.53 17.88 1.98
N PHE A 53 -4.24 18.07 1.71
CA PHE A 53 -3.78 18.99 0.66
C PHE A 53 -3.60 18.34 -0.71
N PHE A 54 -3.24 17.05 -0.77
CA PHE A 54 -2.86 16.37 -2.03
C PHE A 54 -3.94 15.41 -2.56
N TYR A 55 -4.85 15.00 -1.69
CA TYR A 55 -5.94 14.07 -1.99
C TYR A 55 -7.16 14.35 -1.08
N PRO A 56 -7.80 15.54 -1.18
CA PRO A 56 -8.91 15.93 -0.31
C PRO A 56 -10.22 15.15 -0.56
N GLN A 57 -10.35 14.51 -1.72
CA GLN A 57 -11.62 13.92 -2.18
C GLN A 57 -12.06 12.69 -1.37
N LYS A 58 -11.15 12.02 -0.66
CA LYS A 58 -11.45 10.78 0.06
C LYS A 58 -10.39 10.50 1.13
N ILE A 59 -10.56 11.11 2.29
CA ILE A 59 -9.69 10.93 3.45
C ILE A 59 -10.28 9.83 4.33
N THR A 60 -9.48 8.82 4.68
CA THR A 60 -9.90 7.73 5.58
C THR A 60 -8.81 7.46 6.62
N GLY A 61 -8.97 6.43 7.45
CA GLY A 61 -8.00 6.02 8.47
C GLY A 61 -7.62 4.54 8.37
N ASP A 62 -7.71 3.97 7.17
CA ASP A 62 -7.64 2.53 6.98
C ASP A 62 -6.19 2.02 7.05
N ILE A 63 -6.00 0.96 7.82
CA ILE A 63 -4.77 0.16 7.82
C ILE A 63 -5.06 -1.10 7.01
N VAL A 64 -4.27 -1.35 5.97
CA VAL A 64 -4.44 -2.51 5.09
C VAL A 64 -3.21 -3.39 5.19
N ALA A 65 -3.43 -4.68 5.49
CA ALA A 65 -2.39 -5.70 5.56
C ALA A 65 -2.55 -6.72 4.42
N PHE A 66 -1.44 -7.02 3.76
CA PHE A 66 -1.36 -8.00 2.68
C PHE A 66 -0.47 -9.16 3.09
N ALA A 67 -0.89 -10.38 2.74
CA ALA A 67 -0.10 -11.60 2.87
C ALA A 67 -0.49 -12.56 1.73
N LEU A 68 0.37 -13.53 1.44
CA LEU A 68 0.02 -14.60 0.50
C LEU A 68 -1.12 -15.47 1.07
N PRO A 69 -1.91 -16.13 0.20
CA PRO A 69 -2.81 -17.20 0.60
C PRO A 69 -2.09 -18.29 1.40
N GLU A 70 -2.86 -19.05 2.18
CA GLU A 70 -2.36 -20.26 2.87
C GLU A 70 -2.21 -21.44 1.92
#